data_AF-A0A962TCK6-F1
#
_entry.id   AF-A0A962TCK6-F1
#
_cell.length_a   1.000
_cell.length_b   1.000
_cell.length_c   1.000
_cell.angle_alpha   90.00
_cell.angle_beta   90.00
_cell.angle_gamma   90.00
#
_symmetry.space_group_name_H-M   'P 1'
#
loop_
_entity.id
_entity.type
_entity.pdbx_description
1 polymer ?
#
loop_
_entity_poly.entity_id
_entity_poly.type
_entity_poly.pdbx_seq_one_letter_code
_entity_poly.pdbx_strand_id
1 'polypeptide(L)'
;MNEHSGGIAVESATKETSQLTHSGRFTKLDADKLRGGYYTSAELARWLCAWAIRGSGEAVLEPSCGDGTFLEAASARLEALGAHGPARANHLRGVEIIPDEADKARKRLETGLGMRAADVVVNSDFFAWWSRPDRPEFDVVVGNPPFIRYQSFPEPHRSRAMDIMHGQGLSPNRLTNIWVPFVVAAAASLKEGGRMALVLPAELLQVSYAAQLRSFLTDRFGRIDLIACNELFFEKAQQEVLLLLADEARPAPSASNPCKVNLTESDSVADILKRTPRQVLRSASPKTVCHDSEKWLKYFLNSEEISFMRALRAGSNTTELGAYASVNVGVVTGKNQFFVLRGSEVKELGLQGFTMPLIGRSAHLDGAMVDKSGWRALADEDQRVHLLHLAPINGTKPKGALASYILLGEGQEVHRGYKCSVRTPWYAVPSVYVPDAFVFRQIYDFPRIVLNQAEATATDTIHRMRCHGGDSHSIVANSYSYLTAASAEIEGRSYGGGVLELEPTEAQKLLMPATLGDALPLEECDALIRAGRLETVLEENNRRILMRQMGLSKAECVMLRGIWEKMRNRRLGRRRAGKKTRSQG
;
A
#
# COMPACT_ATOMS: atom_id res chain seq x y z
N MET A 1 -1.49 61.52 -64.07
CA MET A 1 -2.95 61.62 -64.20
C MET A 1 -3.50 60.21 -64.19
N ASN A 2 -4.48 60.00 -63.32
CA ASN A 2 -5.26 58.79 -63.05
C ASN A 2 -4.64 57.68 -62.18
N GLU A 3 -5.06 57.76 -60.92
CA GLU A 3 -5.65 56.69 -60.10
C GLU A 3 -4.74 55.53 -59.67
N HIS A 4 -4.14 55.76 -58.50
CA HIS A 4 -3.57 54.78 -57.61
C HIS A 4 -4.63 54.20 -56.66
N SER A 5 -4.35 52.94 -56.27
CA SER A 5 -4.78 52.23 -55.06
C SER A 5 -6.20 51.66 -55.04
N GLY A 6 -6.44 50.41 -54.67
CA GLY A 6 -5.54 49.40 -54.13
C GLY A 6 -6.21 48.03 -54.17
N GLY A 7 -5.42 46.99 -54.40
CA GLY A 7 -5.88 45.61 -54.38
C GLY A 7 -6.26 45.18 -52.97
N ILE A 8 -7.39 44.47 -52.87
CA ILE A 8 -7.78 43.74 -51.67
C ILE A 8 -7.73 42.25 -52.01
N ALA A 9 -6.79 41.57 -51.37
CA ALA A 9 -6.65 40.12 -51.39
C ALA A 9 -7.85 39.48 -50.66
N VAL A 10 -8.38 38.41 -51.25
CA VAL A 10 -9.41 37.58 -50.62
C VAL A 10 -8.71 36.58 -49.70
N GLU A 11 -8.64 36.90 -48.41
CA GLU A 11 -8.27 35.96 -47.34
C GLU A 11 -9.45 35.03 -47.03
N SER A 12 -9.27 33.74 -47.28
CA SER A 12 -10.12 32.69 -46.70
C SER A 12 -9.64 32.39 -45.28
N ALA A 13 -10.28 33.03 -44.29
CA ALA A 13 -10.02 32.78 -42.89
C ALA A 13 -10.49 31.38 -42.47
N THR A 14 -9.57 30.42 -42.44
CA THR A 14 -9.67 29.20 -41.64
C THR A 14 -9.68 29.59 -40.16
N LYS A 15 -10.74 29.20 -39.44
CA LYS A 15 -10.85 29.36 -37.98
C LYS A 15 -9.74 28.59 -37.27
N GLU A 16 -8.65 29.28 -36.92
CA GLU A 16 -7.85 28.92 -35.76
C GLU A 16 -8.72 29.10 -34.52
N THR A 17 -9.15 27.98 -33.93
CA THR A 17 -9.71 27.99 -32.57
C THR A 17 -8.73 27.21 -31.71
N SER A 18 -7.93 27.96 -30.96
CA SER A 18 -6.89 27.52 -30.06
C SER A 18 -7.30 26.27 -29.27
N GLN A 19 -6.60 25.16 -29.48
CA GLN A 19 -6.54 24.10 -28.49
C GLN A 19 -5.86 24.70 -27.25
N LEU A 20 -6.68 25.05 -26.26
CA LEU A 20 -6.25 25.36 -24.90
C LEU A 20 -5.46 24.16 -24.38
N THR A 21 -4.14 24.26 -24.47
CA THR A 21 -3.21 23.37 -23.79
C THR A 21 -3.59 23.40 -22.30
N HIS A 22 -3.99 22.26 -21.76
CA HIS A 22 -4.19 22.09 -20.32
C HIS A 22 -2.82 22.17 -19.62
N SER A 23 -2.27 23.38 -19.51
CA SER A 23 -1.11 23.70 -18.68
C SER A 23 -1.57 23.79 -17.22
N GLY A 24 -1.90 22.64 -16.66
CA GLY A 24 -2.31 22.53 -15.26
C GLY A 24 -1.86 21.18 -14.73
N ARG A 25 -0.80 21.20 -13.91
CA ARG A 25 -0.29 20.08 -13.08
C ARG A 25 0.69 19.07 -13.70
N PHE A 26 1.01 19.16 -14.99
CA PHE A 26 1.83 18.12 -15.67
C PHE A 26 3.29 18.49 -15.99
N THR A 27 3.75 19.72 -15.74
CA THR A 27 5.11 20.17 -16.14
C THR A 27 6.14 20.30 -15.01
N LYS A 28 5.89 19.72 -13.83
CA LYS A 28 6.90 19.61 -12.75
C LYS A 28 6.82 18.28 -12.00
N LEU A 29 6.67 17.18 -12.73
CA LEU A 29 6.99 15.85 -12.19
C LEU A 29 8.48 15.61 -12.43
N ASP A 30 9.21 15.47 -11.33
CA ASP A 30 10.64 15.17 -11.27
C ASP A 30 10.98 14.02 -12.23
N ALA A 31 11.98 14.19 -13.10
CA ALA A 31 12.37 13.17 -14.09
C ALA A 31 12.70 11.82 -13.40
N ASP A 32 13.20 11.88 -12.17
CA ASP A 32 13.49 10.71 -11.33
C ASP A 32 12.24 9.97 -10.83
N LYS A 33 11.09 10.64 -10.68
CA LYS A 33 9.82 9.99 -10.29
C LYS A 33 9.13 9.27 -11.44
N LEU A 34 9.36 9.70 -12.69
CA LEU A 34 8.89 9.02 -13.89
C LEU A 34 9.81 7.85 -14.28
N ARG A 35 11.10 7.92 -13.90
CA ARG A 35 12.07 6.83 -14.10
C ARG A 35 11.77 5.59 -13.26
N GLY A 36 11.20 5.75 -12.06
CA GLY A 36 10.75 4.63 -11.21
C GLY A 36 11.84 3.64 -10.75
N GLY A 37 13.09 3.79 -11.22
CA GLY A 37 14.24 2.95 -10.91
C GLY A 37 15.04 3.54 -9.75
N TYR A 38 15.02 2.85 -8.61
CA TYR A 38 16.08 3.02 -7.61
C TYR A 38 17.22 2.07 -7.99
N TYR A 39 18.42 2.61 -8.22
CA TYR A 39 19.57 1.78 -8.60
C TYR A 39 19.89 0.76 -7.50
N THR A 40 19.88 -0.52 -7.89
CA THR A 40 20.32 -1.64 -7.05
C THR A 40 21.82 -1.58 -6.84
N SER A 41 22.29 -1.74 -5.60
CA SER A 41 23.73 -1.79 -5.34
C SER A 41 24.35 -3.02 -6.01
N ALA A 42 25.58 -2.88 -6.53
CA ALA A 42 26.28 -3.98 -7.18
C ALA A 42 26.47 -5.20 -6.25
N GLU A 43 26.62 -4.97 -4.94
CA GLU A 43 26.70 -6.04 -3.95
C GLU A 43 25.40 -6.84 -3.83
N LEU A 44 24.25 -6.16 -3.80
CA LEU A 44 22.95 -6.82 -3.74
C LEU A 44 22.64 -7.58 -5.04
N ALA A 45 22.96 -6.99 -6.19
CA ALA A 45 22.83 -7.67 -7.47
C ALA A 45 23.67 -8.96 -7.52
N ARG A 46 24.95 -8.90 -7.11
CA ARG A 46 25.82 -10.09 -6.98
C ARG A 46 25.25 -11.13 -6.04
N TRP A 47 24.70 -10.70 -4.91
CA TRP A 47 24.11 -11.60 -3.92
C TRP A 47 22.90 -12.37 -4.48
N LEU A 48 22.00 -11.67 -5.18
CA LEU A 48 20.81 -12.27 -5.82
C LEU A 48 21.22 -13.21 -6.97
N CYS A 49 22.15 -12.78 -7.83
CA CYS A 49 22.68 -13.62 -8.90
C CYS A 49 23.39 -14.87 -8.36
N ALA A 50 24.10 -14.77 -7.24
CA ALA A 50 24.76 -15.91 -6.61
C ALA A 50 23.78 -16.98 -6.10
N TRP A 51 22.58 -16.57 -5.67
CA TRP A 51 21.51 -17.49 -5.30
C TRP A 51 20.82 -18.10 -6.54
N ALA A 52 20.53 -17.26 -7.53
CA ALA A 52 19.67 -17.61 -8.67
C ALA A 52 20.39 -18.45 -9.74
N ILE A 53 21.64 -18.12 -10.06
CA ILE A 53 22.42 -18.75 -11.13
C ILE A 53 23.33 -19.83 -10.53
N ARG A 54 23.07 -21.08 -10.95
CA ARG A 54 23.64 -22.31 -10.41
C ARG A 54 24.49 -23.07 -11.44
N GLY A 55 24.33 -22.80 -12.74
CA GLY A 55 25.11 -23.41 -13.81
C GLY A 55 25.68 -22.38 -14.79
N SER A 56 26.77 -22.73 -15.46
CA SER A 56 27.45 -21.86 -16.44
C SER A 56 26.71 -21.71 -17.78
N GLY A 57 25.79 -22.63 -18.08
CA GLY A 57 24.98 -22.62 -19.32
C GLY A 57 23.56 -22.07 -19.17
N GLU A 58 23.20 -21.57 -17.98
CA GLU A 58 21.84 -21.13 -17.69
C GLU A 58 21.50 -19.82 -18.40
N ALA A 59 20.34 -19.77 -19.07
CA ALA A 59 19.83 -18.56 -19.70
C ALA A 59 19.20 -17.63 -18.66
N VAL A 60 19.67 -16.39 -18.61
CA VAL A 60 19.29 -15.37 -17.63
C VAL A 60 18.59 -14.21 -18.31
N LEU A 61 17.42 -13.84 -17.78
CA LEU A 61 16.67 -12.65 -18.16
C LEU A 61 16.72 -11.59 -17.05
N GLU A 62 16.96 -10.35 -17.45
CA GLU A 62 16.65 -9.15 -16.68
C GLU A 62 15.60 -8.34 -17.51
N PRO A 63 14.36 -8.18 -17.01
CA PRO A 63 13.26 -7.60 -17.77
C PRO A 63 13.19 -6.05 -17.80
N SER A 64 13.95 -5.34 -16.97
CA SER A 64 13.98 -3.88 -16.81
C SER A 64 15.38 -3.41 -16.36
N CYS A 65 16.38 -3.56 -17.23
CA CYS A 65 17.77 -3.71 -16.79
C CYS A 65 18.50 -2.43 -16.40
N GLY A 66 17.91 -1.26 -16.64
CA GLY A 66 18.49 0.03 -16.30
C GLY A 66 19.90 0.16 -16.87
N ASP A 67 20.86 0.52 -16.01
CA ASP A 67 22.27 0.67 -16.37
C ASP A 67 23.07 -0.65 -16.42
N GLY A 68 22.39 -1.80 -16.33
CA GLY A 68 23.00 -3.13 -16.50
C GLY A 68 23.65 -3.72 -15.25
N THR A 69 23.43 -3.17 -14.06
CA THR A 69 24.04 -3.67 -12.80
C THR A 69 23.77 -5.16 -12.55
N PHE A 70 22.54 -5.65 -12.79
CA PHE A 70 22.23 -7.08 -12.66
C PHE A 70 22.84 -7.93 -13.78
N LEU A 71 22.96 -7.40 -15.00
CA LEU A 71 23.57 -8.13 -16.12
C LEU A 71 25.07 -8.33 -15.90
N GLU A 72 25.75 -7.31 -15.38
CA GLU A 72 27.16 -7.41 -14.98
C GLU A 72 27.36 -8.48 -13.89
N ALA A 73 26.52 -8.44 -12.85
CA ALA A 73 26.55 -9.44 -11.78
C ALA A 73 26.26 -10.86 -12.28
N ALA A 74 25.31 -11.02 -13.20
CA ALA A 74 24.98 -12.31 -13.82
C ALA A 74 26.14 -12.82 -14.69
N SER A 75 26.75 -11.95 -15.52
CA SER A 75 27.91 -12.29 -16.34
C SER A 75 29.10 -12.77 -15.50
N ALA A 76 29.40 -12.05 -14.41
CA ALA A 76 30.46 -12.43 -13.47
C ALA A 76 30.16 -13.77 -12.78
N ARG A 77 28.89 -14.03 -12.44
CA ARG A 77 28.48 -15.30 -11.84
C ARG A 77 28.60 -16.48 -12.80
N LEU A 78 28.20 -16.31 -14.06
CA LEU A 78 28.38 -17.33 -15.09
C LEU A 78 29.87 -17.68 -15.29
N GLU A 79 30.75 -16.68 -15.27
CA GLU A 79 32.19 -16.90 -15.34
C GLU A 79 32.77 -17.61 -14.13
N ALA A 80 32.34 -17.24 -12.92
CA ALA A 80 32.70 -17.98 -11.72
C ALA A 80 32.23 -19.45 -11.72
N LEU A 81 31.24 -19.79 -12.55
CA LEU A 81 30.73 -21.15 -12.74
C LEU A 81 31.36 -21.88 -13.94
N GLY A 82 32.26 -21.24 -14.69
CA GLY A 82 33.02 -21.83 -15.80
C GLY A 82 32.57 -21.42 -17.21
N ALA A 83 31.72 -20.41 -17.37
CA ALA A 83 31.45 -19.83 -18.69
C ALA A 83 32.54 -18.80 -19.06
N HIS A 84 33.23 -18.99 -20.19
CA HIS A 84 34.39 -18.15 -20.51
C HIS A 84 34.17 -17.23 -21.70
N GLY A 85 34.76 -16.03 -21.60
CA GLY A 85 34.86 -15.07 -22.69
C GLY A 85 33.52 -14.51 -23.18
N PRO A 86 33.50 -14.00 -24.42
CA PRO A 86 32.32 -13.36 -25.03
C PRO A 86 31.11 -14.27 -25.24
N ALA A 87 31.29 -15.60 -25.20
CA ALA A 87 30.20 -16.57 -25.39
C ALA A 87 29.12 -16.47 -24.30
N ARG A 88 29.45 -15.94 -23.12
CA ARG A 88 28.50 -15.61 -22.04
C ARG A 88 27.34 -14.74 -22.51
N ALA A 89 27.53 -13.89 -23.53
CA ALA A 89 26.46 -13.08 -24.10
C ALA A 89 25.27 -13.92 -24.63
N ASN A 90 25.50 -15.17 -25.03
CA ASN A 90 24.43 -16.09 -25.46
C ASN A 90 23.46 -16.45 -24.32
N HIS A 91 23.91 -16.34 -23.08
CA HIS A 91 23.16 -16.72 -21.89
C HIS A 91 22.51 -15.53 -21.18
N LEU A 92 22.69 -14.31 -21.70
CA LEU A 92 22.21 -13.08 -21.06
C LEU A 92 21.22 -12.36 -21.96
N ARG A 93 20.11 -11.93 -21.38
CA ARG A 93 19.14 -11.04 -22.03
C ARG A 93 18.73 -9.93 -21.07
N GLY A 94 18.96 -8.69 -21.46
CA GLY A 94 18.43 -7.51 -20.80
C GLY A 94 17.38 -6.82 -21.67
N VAL A 95 16.32 -6.30 -21.07
CA VAL A 95 15.37 -5.41 -21.75
C VAL A 95 15.33 -4.08 -21.01
N GLU A 96 15.46 -2.97 -21.74
CA GLU A 96 15.40 -1.61 -21.16
C GLU A 96 14.65 -0.68 -22.10
N ILE A 97 13.70 0.09 -21.56
CA ILE A 97 12.84 0.95 -22.36
C ILE A 97 13.51 2.29 -22.69
N ILE A 98 14.38 2.80 -21.83
CA ILE A 98 15.11 4.06 -22.01
C ILE A 98 16.40 3.81 -22.81
N PRO A 99 16.57 4.42 -24.00
CA PRO A 99 17.74 4.22 -24.84
C PRO A 99 19.08 4.50 -24.14
N ASP A 100 19.18 5.62 -23.42
CA ASP A 100 20.41 6.02 -22.73
C ASP A 100 20.83 5.02 -21.65
N GLU A 101 19.87 4.42 -20.92
CA GLU A 101 20.15 3.40 -19.90
C GLU A 101 20.56 2.08 -20.56
N ALA A 102 19.90 1.70 -21.66
CA ALA A 102 20.29 0.53 -22.44
C ALA A 102 21.73 0.63 -22.96
N ASP A 103 22.15 1.82 -23.41
CA ASP A 103 23.52 2.07 -23.86
C ASP A 103 24.53 2.01 -22.71
N LYS A 104 24.18 2.54 -21.52
CA LYS A 104 25.00 2.37 -20.31
C LYS A 104 25.15 0.88 -19.94
N ALA A 105 24.07 0.10 -20.03
CA ALA A 105 24.10 -1.34 -19.75
C ALA A 105 25.00 -2.09 -20.72
N ARG A 106 24.94 -1.80 -22.03
CA ARG A 106 25.85 -2.37 -23.04
C ARG A 106 27.30 -2.03 -22.71
N LYS A 107 27.59 -0.75 -22.46
CA LYS A 107 28.93 -0.28 -22.14
C LYS A 107 29.50 -0.93 -20.88
N ARG A 108 28.68 -1.11 -19.84
CA ARG A 108 29.07 -1.80 -18.60
C ARG A 108 29.51 -3.25 -18.87
N LEU A 109 28.92 -3.92 -19.85
CA LEU A 109 29.23 -5.30 -20.20
C LEU A 109 30.45 -5.46 -21.14
N GLU A 110 30.92 -4.39 -21.79
CA GLU A 110 32.02 -4.44 -22.77
C GLU A 110 33.31 -5.02 -22.18
N THR A 111 33.62 -4.71 -20.92
CA THR A 111 34.85 -5.20 -20.27
C THR A 111 34.90 -6.72 -20.20
N GLY A 112 33.76 -7.41 -20.05
CA GLY A 112 33.69 -8.87 -19.95
C GLY A 112 33.28 -9.59 -21.24
N LEU A 113 32.56 -8.91 -22.13
CA LEU A 113 31.92 -9.51 -23.31
C LEU A 113 32.44 -8.93 -24.65
N GLY A 114 33.22 -7.86 -24.65
CA GLY A 114 33.65 -7.16 -25.85
C GLY A 114 32.46 -6.71 -26.70
N MET A 115 32.57 -6.83 -28.03
CA MET A 115 31.52 -6.43 -28.98
C MET A 115 30.20 -7.20 -28.79
N ARG A 116 30.23 -8.39 -28.18
CA ARG A 116 29.02 -9.19 -27.89
C ARG A 116 28.13 -8.56 -26.82
N ALA A 117 28.60 -7.55 -26.09
CA ALA A 117 27.79 -6.80 -25.14
C ALA A 117 26.54 -6.15 -25.80
N ALA A 118 26.67 -5.72 -27.05
CA ALA A 118 25.56 -5.15 -27.81
C ALA A 118 24.40 -6.15 -28.03
N ASP A 119 24.71 -7.45 -28.10
CA ASP A 119 23.73 -8.52 -28.33
C ASP A 119 22.90 -8.83 -27.08
N VAL A 120 23.33 -8.41 -25.89
CA VAL A 120 22.69 -8.75 -24.61
C VAL A 120 21.46 -7.88 -24.37
N VAL A 121 21.57 -6.58 -24.61
CA VAL A 121 20.55 -5.58 -24.21
C VAL A 121 19.68 -5.17 -25.39
N VAL A 122 18.38 -5.44 -25.27
CA VAL A 122 17.36 -4.99 -26.22
C VAL A 122 16.75 -3.70 -25.69
N ASN A 123 16.84 -2.62 -26.47
CA ASN A 123 16.11 -1.40 -26.14
C ASN A 123 14.65 -1.55 -26.59
N SER A 124 13.75 -1.84 -25.65
CA SER A 124 12.32 -2.06 -25.93
C SER A 124 11.48 -1.95 -24.66
N ASP A 125 10.17 -1.77 -24.86
CA ASP A 125 9.18 -2.06 -23.82
C ASP A 125 9.16 -3.57 -23.55
N PHE A 126 9.40 -3.97 -22.30
CA PHE A 126 9.40 -5.36 -21.89
C PHE A 126 8.10 -6.08 -22.23
N PHE A 127 6.94 -5.45 -22.06
CA PHE A 127 5.67 -6.09 -22.37
C PHE A 127 5.51 -6.30 -23.87
N ALA A 128 5.97 -5.35 -24.69
CA ALA A 128 6.00 -5.50 -26.14
C ALA A 128 6.98 -6.61 -26.59
N TRP A 129 8.15 -6.68 -25.96
CA TRP A 129 9.13 -7.73 -26.21
C TRP A 129 8.60 -9.11 -25.79
N TRP A 130 7.93 -9.21 -24.65
CA TRP A 130 7.34 -10.43 -24.13
C TRP A 130 6.19 -10.95 -25.01
N SER A 131 5.40 -10.05 -25.60
CA SER A 131 4.31 -10.46 -26.51
C SER A 131 4.78 -11.01 -27.86
N ARG A 132 6.10 -11.05 -28.14
CA ARG A 132 6.62 -11.64 -29.38
C ARG A 132 6.45 -13.17 -29.38
N PRO A 133 6.08 -13.77 -30.53
CA PRO A 133 5.84 -15.21 -30.62
C PRO A 133 7.11 -16.06 -30.50
N ASP A 134 8.27 -15.49 -30.85
CA ASP A 134 9.59 -16.14 -30.88
C ASP A 134 10.44 -15.85 -29.63
N ARG A 135 9.82 -15.38 -28.54
CA ARG A 135 10.56 -15.11 -27.30
C ARG A 135 11.20 -16.39 -26.75
N PRO A 136 12.46 -16.34 -26.27
CA PRO A 136 13.07 -17.47 -25.59
C PRO A 136 12.51 -17.68 -24.18
N GLU A 137 12.64 -18.90 -23.67
CA GLU A 137 12.45 -19.23 -22.25
C GLU A 137 13.78 -19.19 -21.49
N PHE A 138 13.71 -18.96 -20.18
CA PHE A 138 14.89 -18.73 -19.33
C PHE A 138 14.94 -19.69 -18.15
N ASP A 139 16.15 -20.02 -17.72
CA ASP A 139 16.39 -20.79 -16.51
C ASP A 139 16.32 -19.88 -15.27
N VAL A 140 16.69 -18.60 -15.44
CA VAL A 140 16.79 -17.63 -14.35
C VAL A 140 16.22 -16.28 -14.76
N VAL A 141 15.46 -15.65 -13.86
CA VAL A 141 15.11 -14.23 -13.93
C VAL A 141 15.68 -13.51 -12.71
N VAL A 142 16.36 -12.39 -12.93
CA VAL A 142 16.81 -11.49 -11.87
C VAL A 142 16.38 -10.06 -12.18
N GLY A 143 16.32 -9.19 -11.18
CA GLY A 143 16.09 -7.77 -11.44
C GLY A 143 15.44 -6.97 -10.33
N ASN A 144 15.16 -5.71 -10.66
CA ASN A 144 14.42 -4.77 -9.82
C ASN A 144 13.36 -4.06 -10.68
N PRO A 145 12.12 -4.60 -10.76
CA PRO A 145 11.06 -4.03 -11.58
C PRO A 145 10.72 -2.57 -11.20
N PRO A 146 10.20 -1.76 -12.13
CA PRO A 146 9.86 -0.36 -11.84
C PRO A 146 8.63 -0.21 -10.92
N PHE A 147 8.65 0.79 -10.01
CA PHE A 147 7.56 1.02 -9.02
C PHE A 147 6.64 2.18 -9.42
N ILE A 148 5.93 2.04 -10.53
CA ILE A 148 5.07 3.09 -11.12
C ILE A 148 3.58 2.76 -10.91
N ARG A 149 2.82 3.71 -10.36
CA ARG A 149 1.37 3.57 -10.16
C ARG A 149 0.61 3.50 -11.49
N TYR A 150 -0.47 2.72 -11.52
CA TYR A 150 -1.35 2.53 -12.67
C TYR A 150 -1.72 3.83 -13.42
N GLN A 151 -2.09 4.89 -12.69
CA GLN A 151 -2.57 6.13 -13.28
C GLN A 151 -1.47 6.92 -14.00
N SER A 152 -0.21 6.65 -13.66
CA SER A 152 0.97 7.30 -14.23
C SER A 152 1.60 6.49 -15.35
N PHE A 153 1.09 5.28 -15.63
CA PHE A 153 1.67 4.41 -16.64
C PHE A 153 1.05 4.70 -18.02
N PRO A 154 1.86 5.12 -19.01
CA PRO A 154 1.36 5.54 -20.32
C PRO A 154 0.86 4.37 -21.18
N GLU A 155 -0.12 4.65 -22.03
CA GLU A 155 -0.48 3.75 -23.14
C GLU A 155 0.58 3.82 -24.25
N PRO A 156 0.81 2.75 -25.03
CA PRO A 156 0.12 1.45 -25.02
C PRO A 156 0.73 0.42 -24.05
N HIS A 157 1.74 0.79 -23.26
CA HIS A 157 2.42 -0.15 -22.37
C HIS A 157 1.47 -0.74 -21.33
N ARG A 158 0.53 0.09 -20.84
CA ARG A 158 -0.46 -0.30 -19.84
C ARG A 158 -1.41 -1.37 -20.34
N SER A 159 -2.00 -1.22 -21.51
CA SER A 159 -2.90 -2.24 -22.07
C SER A 159 -2.18 -3.58 -22.24
N ARG A 160 -0.97 -3.59 -22.81
CA ARG A 160 -0.14 -4.80 -22.95
C ARG A 160 0.11 -5.51 -21.61
N ALA A 161 0.46 -4.74 -20.58
CA ALA A 161 0.69 -5.29 -19.24
C ALA A 161 -0.57 -5.96 -18.66
N MET A 162 -1.75 -5.36 -18.88
CA MET A 162 -3.02 -5.93 -18.44
C MET A 162 -3.39 -7.19 -19.23
N ASP A 163 -3.16 -7.20 -20.55
CA ASP A 163 -3.43 -8.35 -21.42
C ASP A 163 -2.58 -9.57 -21.01
N ILE A 164 -1.31 -9.33 -20.66
CA ILE A 164 -0.42 -10.39 -20.13
C ILE A 164 -0.97 -10.95 -18.82
N MET A 165 -1.41 -10.10 -17.89
CA MET A 165 -2.01 -10.57 -16.64
C MET A 165 -3.28 -11.40 -16.88
N HIS A 166 -4.18 -10.93 -17.74
CA HIS A 166 -5.38 -11.70 -18.12
C HIS A 166 -5.03 -13.04 -18.76
N GLY A 167 -4.05 -13.07 -19.66
CA GLY A 167 -3.56 -14.30 -20.29
C GLY A 167 -2.93 -15.29 -19.30
N GLN A 168 -2.53 -14.84 -18.12
CA GLN A 168 -2.04 -15.67 -17.02
C GLN A 168 -3.13 -15.99 -15.96
N GLY A 169 -4.38 -15.61 -16.21
CA GLY A 169 -5.52 -15.90 -15.33
C GLY A 169 -5.73 -14.89 -14.20
N LEU A 170 -5.06 -13.74 -14.21
CA LEU A 170 -5.26 -12.67 -13.23
C LEU A 170 -6.25 -11.62 -13.77
N SER A 171 -7.02 -11.02 -12.89
CA SER A 171 -7.94 -9.90 -13.17
C SER A 171 -7.48 -8.64 -12.45
N PRO A 172 -6.47 -7.92 -13.01
CA PRO A 172 -5.97 -6.69 -12.40
C PRO A 172 -7.05 -5.61 -12.35
N ASN A 173 -6.96 -4.75 -11.33
CA ASN A 173 -7.79 -3.55 -11.23
C ASN A 173 -6.95 -2.27 -11.42
N ARG A 174 -7.61 -1.11 -11.47
CA ARG A 174 -6.95 0.21 -11.66
C ARG A 174 -6.06 0.66 -10.49
N LEU A 175 -5.94 -0.13 -9.42
CA LEU A 175 -5.02 0.10 -8.30
C LEU A 175 -3.69 -0.64 -8.47
N THR A 176 -3.56 -1.50 -9.49
CA THR A 176 -2.39 -2.35 -9.73
C THR A 176 -1.15 -1.52 -10.05
N ASN A 177 -0.08 -1.68 -9.26
CA ASN A 177 1.22 -1.08 -9.53
C ASN A 177 1.98 -1.89 -10.61
N ILE A 178 2.78 -1.23 -11.45
CA ILE A 178 3.36 -1.86 -12.65
C ILE A 178 4.34 -3.00 -12.35
N TRP A 179 4.97 -3.03 -11.17
CA TRP A 179 5.83 -4.15 -10.79
C TRP A 179 5.07 -5.49 -10.79
N VAL A 180 3.74 -5.49 -10.60
CA VAL A 180 2.90 -6.69 -10.59
C VAL A 180 2.92 -7.41 -11.95
N PRO A 181 2.53 -6.79 -13.09
CA PRO A 181 2.63 -7.44 -14.39
C PRO A 181 4.06 -7.77 -14.79
N PHE A 182 5.08 -7.01 -14.35
CA PHE A 182 6.48 -7.40 -14.54
C PHE A 182 6.79 -8.75 -13.88
N VAL A 183 6.38 -8.96 -12.62
CA VAL A 183 6.58 -10.23 -11.91
C VAL A 183 5.82 -11.37 -12.59
N VAL A 184 4.58 -11.14 -13.05
CA VAL A 184 3.78 -12.14 -13.76
C VAL A 184 4.48 -12.56 -15.06
N ALA A 185 4.88 -11.60 -15.89
CA ALA A 185 5.56 -11.85 -17.15
C ALA A 185 6.92 -12.53 -16.94
N ALA A 186 7.69 -12.10 -15.93
CA ALA A 186 8.95 -12.70 -15.52
C ALA A 186 8.79 -14.18 -15.13
N ALA A 187 7.83 -14.49 -14.25
CA ALA A 187 7.55 -15.87 -13.85
C ALA A 187 7.09 -16.73 -15.04
N ALA A 188 6.32 -16.15 -15.97
CA ALA A 188 5.87 -16.81 -17.18
C ALA A 188 6.98 -16.97 -18.26
N SER A 189 8.12 -16.32 -18.10
CA SER A 189 9.32 -16.50 -18.95
C SER A 189 10.23 -17.65 -18.50
N LEU A 190 9.94 -18.28 -17.36
CA LEU A 190 10.77 -19.35 -16.81
C LEU A 190 10.41 -20.73 -17.35
N LYS A 191 11.42 -21.51 -17.66
CA LYS A 191 11.32 -22.97 -17.87
C LYS A 191 10.90 -23.69 -16.59
N GLU A 192 10.51 -24.95 -16.73
CA GLU A 192 10.36 -25.86 -15.58
C GLU A 192 11.66 -25.97 -14.77
N GLY A 193 11.56 -25.89 -13.44
CA GLY A 193 12.71 -25.86 -12.53
C GLY A 193 13.48 -24.52 -12.48
N GLY A 194 13.05 -23.53 -13.27
CA GLY A 194 13.61 -22.19 -13.28
C GLY A 194 13.44 -21.41 -11.96
N ARG A 195 14.16 -20.30 -11.84
CA ARG A 195 14.30 -19.50 -10.62
C ARG A 195 14.14 -18.01 -10.86
N MET A 196 13.62 -17.31 -9.87
CA MET A 196 13.44 -15.86 -9.92
C MET A 196 13.95 -15.18 -8.66
N ALA A 197 14.79 -14.15 -8.81
CA ALA A 197 15.30 -13.36 -7.70
C ALA A 197 15.07 -11.87 -7.95
N LEU A 198 14.10 -11.27 -7.27
CA LEU A 198 13.65 -9.89 -7.51
C LEU A 198 13.71 -9.02 -6.26
N VAL A 199 14.01 -7.74 -6.45
CA VAL A 199 13.74 -6.69 -5.46
C VAL A 199 12.32 -6.18 -5.69
N LEU A 200 11.42 -6.33 -4.72
CA LEU A 200 10.00 -5.96 -4.87
C LEU A 200 9.51 -5.08 -3.72
N PRO A 201 8.46 -4.27 -3.90
CA PRO A 201 7.88 -3.53 -2.80
C PRO A 201 7.30 -4.46 -1.72
N ALA A 202 7.45 -4.07 -0.46
CA ALA A 202 6.83 -4.76 0.68
C ALA A 202 5.29 -4.79 0.60
N GLU A 203 4.70 -3.97 -0.29
CA GLU A 203 3.29 -4.02 -0.68
C GLU A 203 2.83 -5.44 -1.04
N LEU A 204 3.69 -6.26 -1.65
CA LEU A 204 3.41 -7.67 -1.96
C LEU A 204 2.79 -8.41 -0.78
N LEU A 205 3.23 -8.12 0.45
CA LEU A 205 2.81 -8.83 1.65
C LEU A 205 1.39 -8.48 2.12
N GLN A 206 0.88 -7.28 1.80
CA GLN A 206 -0.25 -6.69 2.55
C GLN A 206 -1.33 -6.03 1.70
N VAL A 207 -1.04 -5.63 0.46
CA VAL A 207 -2.04 -4.93 -0.37
C VAL A 207 -3.00 -5.93 -1.02
N SER A 208 -4.25 -5.50 -1.17
CA SER A 208 -5.33 -6.33 -1.72
C SER A 208 -5.17 -6.60 -3.21
N TYR A 209 -4.71 -5.63 -4.01
CA TYR A 209 -4.50 -5.84 -5.45
C TYR A 209 -3.41 -6.88 -5.76
N ALA A 210 -2.49 -7.13 -4.81
CA ALA A 210 -1.47 -8.17 -4.96
C ALA A 210 -1.96 -9.56 -4.50
N ALA A 211 -3.22 -9.71 -4.06
CA ALA A 211 -3.74 -11.01 -3.62
C ALA A 211 -3.67 -12.07 -4.71
N GLN A 212 -4.13 -11.76 -5.93
CA GLN A 212 -4.03 -12.67 -7.06
C GLN A 212 -2.59 -12.97 -7.47
N LEU A 213 -1.68 -11.99 -7.32
CA LEU A 213 -0.25 -12.23 -7.56
C LEU A 213 0.32 -13.22 -6.54
N ARG A 214 -0.03 -13.10 -5.26
CA ARG A 214 0.40 -14.04 -4.22
C ARG A 214 -0.05 -15.46 -4.54
N SER A 215 -1.32 -15.64 -4.89
CA SER A 215 -1.87 -16.94 -5.33
C SER A 215 -1.14 -17.45 -6.58
N PHE A 216 -0.97 -16.62 -7.60
CA PHE A 216 -0.24 -16.98 -8.81
C PHE A 216 1.18 -17.45 -8.51
N LEU A 217 1.93 -16.76 -7.65
CA LEU A 217 3.27 -17.16 -7.26
C LEU A 217 3.28 -18.50 -6.51
N THR A 218 2.38 -18.70 -5.54
CA THR A 218 2.30 -19.98 -4.81
C THR A 218 1.80 -21.13 -5.69
N ASP A 219 1.03 -20.84 -6.72
CA ASP A 219 0.59 -21.82 -7.69
C ASP A 219 1.71 -22.21 -8.66
N ARG A 220 2.62 -21.25 -8.95
CA ARG A 220 3.66 -21.35 -9.97
C ARG A 220 5.01 -21.88 -9.47
N PHE A 221 5.31 -21.79 -8.18
CA PHE A 221 6.62 -22.17 -7.60
C PHE A 221 6.50 -23.17 -6.46
N GLY A 222 7.42 -24.13 -6.36
CA GLY A 222 7.50 -25.07 -5.23
C GLY A 222 7.96 -24.40 -3.93
N ARG A 223 8.80 -23.37 -4.04
CA ARG A 223 9.36 -22.65 -2.90
C ARG A 223 9.50 -21.16 -3.17
N ILE A 224 9.17 -20.36 -2.17
CA ILE A 224 9.36 -18.90 -2.16
C ILE A 224 10.01 -18.51 -0.83
N ASP A 225 11.21 -17.93 -0.87
CA ASP A 225 11.83 -17.27 0.26
C ASP A 225 11.70 -15.76 0.12
N LEU A 226 11.17 -15.13 1.15
CA LEU A 226 11.03 -13.69 1.30
C LEU A 226 12.06 -13.22 2.32
N ILE A 227 12.82 -12.19 1.98
CA ILE A 227 13.77 -11.57 2.91
C ILE A 227 13.34 -10.13 3.10
N ALA A 228 12.84 -9.83 4.31
CA ALA A 228 12.45 -8.48 4.70
C ALA A 228 13.59 -7.82 5.47
N CYS A 229 13.89 -6.57 5.12
CA CYS A 229 14.82 -5.73 5.87
C CYS A 229 14.07 -4.63 6.61
N ASN A 230 14.50 -4.34 7.84
CA ASN A 230 13.93 -3.24 8.63
C ASN A 230 14.50 -1.86 8.25
N GLU A 231 15.48 -1.81 7.34
CA GLU A 231 16.02 -0.60 6.73
C GLU A 231 15.53 -0.42 5.28
N LEU A 232 15.49 0.84 4.83
CA LEU A 232 15.28 1.14 3.41
C LEU A 232 16.50 0.64 2.64
N PHE A 233 16.30 -0.20 1.62
CA PHE A 233 17.40 -0.71 0.80
C PHE A 233 18.10 0.39 -0.03
N PHE A 234 17.52 1.59 -0.09
CA PHE A 234 18.01 2.72 -0.87
C PHE A 234 17.93 4.02 -0.05
N GLU A 235 19.02 4.80 -0.04
CA GLU A 235 19.17 6.04 0.76
C GLU A 235 18.09 7.12 0.49
N LYS A 236 17.44 7.08 -0.68
CA LYS A 236 16.38 8.02 -1.09
C LYS A 236 15.00 7.37 -1.26
N ALA A 237 14.84 6.06 -1.03
CA ALA A 237 13.55 5.41 -1.23
C ALA A 237 12.58 5.78 -0.10
N GLN A 238 11.35 6.14 -0.48
CA GLN A 238 10.24 6.30 0.47
C GLN A 238 9.45 4.99 0.67
N GLN A 239 9.78 3.96 -0.11
CA GLN A 239 9.03 2.71 -0.17
C GLN A 239 9.89 1.56 0.33
N GLU A 240 9.33 0.78 1.26
CA GLU A 240 9.96 -0.44 1.76
C GLU A 240 9.98 -1.52 0.68
N VAL A 241 11.08 -2.26 0.60
CA VAL A 241 11.25 -3.37 -0.35
C VAL A 241 11.58 -4.66 0.41
N LEU A 242 11.39 -5.79 -0.27
CA LEU A 242 11.79 -7.12 0.14
C LEU A 242 12.53 -7.79 -1.01
N LEU A 243 13.31 -8.82 -0.69
CA LEU A 243 13.88 -9.73 -1.69
C LEU A 243 12.95 -10.93 -1.84
N LEU A 244 12.51 -11.20 -3.06
CA LEU A 244 11.75 -12.39 -3.43
C LEU A 244 12.70 -13.37 -4.10
N LEU A 245 12.82 -14.58 -3.55
CA LEU A 245 13.58 -15.69 -4.12
C LEU A 245 12.61 -16.86 -4.37
N ALA A 246 12.20 -17.07 -5.62
CA ALA A 246 11.27 -18.13 -6.01
C ALA A 246 11.99 -19.24 -6.78
N ASP A 247 11.82 -20.49 -6.36
CA ASP A 247 12.52 -21.67 -6.87
C ASP A 247 11.51 -22.76 -7.26
N GLU A 248 11.97 -23.73 -8.05
CA GLU A 248 11.17 -24.86 -8.51
C GLU A 248 9.92 -24.40 -9.28
N ALA A 249 10.16 -23.53 -10.28
CA ALA A 249 9.15 -23.09 -11.23
C ALA A 249 8.43 -24.29 -11.89
N ARG A 250 7.09 -24.35 -11.76
CA ARG A 250 6.25 -25.39 -12.39
C ARG A 250 5.83 -24.99 -13.82
N PRO A 251 5.60 -25.94 -14.75
CA PRO A 251 5.19 -25.61 -16.12
C PRO A 251 3.92 -24.73 -16.19
N ALA A 252 2.99 -24.94 -15.26
CA ALA A 252 1.76 -24.17 -15.13
C ALA A 252 1.39 -23.94 -13.65
N PRO A 253 0.69 -22.83 -13.33
CA PRO A 253 0.13 -22.60 -12.00
C PRO A 253 -0.87 -23.71 -11.60
N SER A 254 -0.84 -24.15 -10.34
CA SER A 254 -1.81 -25.07 -9.77
C SER A 254 -2.21 -24.70 -8.35
N ALA A 255 -3.52 -24.49 -8.12
CA ALA A 255 -4.09 -24.18 -6.81
C ALA A 255 -3.96 -25.31 -5.76
N SER A 256 -3.52 -26.50 -6.15
CA SER A 256 -3.20 -27.59 -5.22
C SER A 256 -1.70 -27.71 -4.94
N ASN A 257 -0.87 -26.82 -5.49
CA ASN A 257 0.57 -26.84 -5.31
C ASN A 257 0.94 -26.59 -3.84
N PRO A 258 1.60 -27.52 -3.13
CA PRO A 258 2.03 -27.29 -1.76
C PRO A 258 3.29 -26.41 -1.73
N CYS A 259 3.12 -25.12 -2.00
CA CYS A 259 4.22 -24.15 -1.99
C CYS A 259 4.68 -23.86 -0.56
N LYS A 260 6.00 -23.93 -0.35
CA LYS A 260 6.64 -23.50 0.90
C LYS A 260 6.99 -22.02 0.81
N VAL A 261 6.39 -21.19 1.65
CA VAL A 261 6.76 -19.78 1.79
C VAL A 261 7.54 -19.59 3.08
N ASN A 262 8.74 -19.03 2.97
CA ASN A 262 9.60 -18.74 4.09
C ASN A 262 9.78 -17.23 4.19
N LEU A 263 9.80 -16.70 5.40
CA LEU A 263 10.11 -15.29 5.63
C LEU A 263 11.28 -15.19 6.60
N THR A 264 12.31 -14.48 6.17
CA THR A 264 13.49 -14.16 6.99
C THR A 264 13.52 -12.67 7.22
N GLU A 265 13.64 -12.27 8.48
CA GLU A 265 13.90 -10.89 8.86
C GLU A 265 15.39 -10.67 9.03
N SER A 266 15.87 -9.53 8.53
CA SER A 266 17.22 -9.04 8.81
C SER A 266 17.16 -7.59 9.25
N ASP A 267 18.07 -7.22 10.14
CA ASP A 267 18.11 -5.88 10.72
C ASP A 267 18.56 -4.81 9.72
N SER A 268 19.47 -5.18 8.80
CA SER A 268 20.07 -4.25 7.84
C SER A 268 20.42 -4.96 6.54
N VAL A 269 20.54 -4.19 5.46
CA VAL A 269 21.04 -4.71 4.18
C VAL A 269 22.46 -5.21 4.33
N ALA A 270 23.29 -4.54 5.12
CA ALA A 270 24.65 -4.97 5.41
C ALA A 270 24.71 -6.37 6.07
N ASP A 271 23.77 -6.70 6.95
CA ASP A 271 23.69 -8.02 7.59
C ASP A 271 23.25 -9.13 6.62
N ILE A 272 22.45 -8.80 5.60
CA ILE A 272 22.15 -9.71 4.48
C ILE A 272 23.42 -9.95 3.66
N LEU A 273 24.10 -8.86 3.26
CA LEU A 273 25.25 -8.91 2.34
C LEU A 273 26.50 -9.55 2.94
N LYS A 274 26.68 -9.50 4.28
CA LYS A 274 27.78 -10.20 4.99
C LYS A 274 27.68 -11.72 4.96
N ARG A 275 26.51 -12.27 4.64
CA ARG A 275 26.24 -13.71 4.65
C ARG A 275 25.91 -14.20 3.25
N THR A 276 26.26 -15.44 2.96
CA THR A 276 25.83 -16.09 1.71
C THR A 276 24.31 -16.27 1.71
N PRO A 277 23.65 -16.34 0.53
CA PRO A 277 22.23 -16.66 0.45
C PRO A 277 21.84 -17.90 1.23
N ARG A 278 22.64 -18.96 1.16
CA ARG A 278 22.40 -20.20 1.90
C ARG A 278 22.44 -19.99 3.42
N GLN A 279 23.31 -19.13 3.94
CA GLN A 279 23.38 -18.82 5.37
C GLN A 279 22.17 -18.02 5.84
N VAL A 280 21.73 -17.03 5.06
CA VAL A 280 20.53 -16.22 5.39
C VAL A 280 19.27 -17.11 5.38
N LEU A 281 19.13 -17.99 4.40
CA LEU A 281 17.95 -18.85 4.28
C LEU A 281 17.91 -20.00 5.30
N ARG A 282 19.02 -20.32 5.99
CA ARG A 282 19.05 -21.34 7.04
C ARG A 282 18.32 -20.92 8.32
N SER A 283 18.21 -19.62 8.60
CA SER A 283 17.45 -19.11 9.75
C SER A 283 15.95 -19.00 9.48
N ALA A 284 15.51 -19.26 8.24
CA ALA A 284 14.10 -19.17 7.89
C ALA A 284 13.31 -20.33 8.50
N SER A 285 12.18 -20.02 9.15
CA SER A 285 11.22 -21.04 9.56
C SER A 285 10.23 -21.29 8.42
N PRO A 286 10.18 -22.50 7.84
CA PRO A 286 9.32 -22.74 6.70
C PRO A 286 7.85 -22.79 7.07
N LYS A 287 7.02 -22.17 6.23
CA LYS A 287 5.57 -22.08 6.44
C LYS A 287 4.85 -22.66 5.23
N THR A 288 3.96 -23.61 5.48
CA THR A 288 3.10 -24.16 4.45
C THR A 288 1.97 -23.18 4.19
N VAL A 289 1.85 -22.76 2.94
CA VAL A 289 0.76 -21.86 2.53
C VAL A 289 -0.50 -22.69 2.33
N CYS A 290 -1.60 -22.20 2.88
CA CYS A 290 -2.91 -22.61 2.41
C CYS A 290 -3.26 -21.61 1.31
N HIS A 291 -3.82 -22.06 0.19
CA HIS A 291 -4.26 -21.21 -0.93
C HIS A 291 -5.49 -20.36 -0.58
N ASP A 292 -5.42 -19.72 0.59
CA ASP A 292 -6.33 -18.72 1.07
C ASP A 292 -5.91 -17.35 0.53
N SER A 293 -6.87 -16.43 0.40
CA SER A 293 -6.61 -15.06 -0.05
C SER A 293 -5.89 -14.20 1.01
N GLU A 294 -5.33 -14.83 2.06
CA GLU A 294 -4.78 -14.13 3.22
C GLU A 294 -3.52 -13.33 2.85
N LYS A 295 -3.27 -12.30 3.64
CA LYS A 295 -2.07 -11.47 3.53
C LYS A 295 -0.85 -12.26 4.04
N TRP A 296 0.29 -12.10 3.38
CA TRP A 296 1.55 -12.72 3.82
C TRP A 296 2.19 -12.01 5.02
N LEU A 297 1.60 -10.91 5.49
CA LEU A 297 2.01 -10.23 6.73
C LEU A 297 1.99 -11.18 7.96
N LYS A 298 1.09 -12.19 7.97
CA LYS A 298 1.10 -13.26 8.99
C LYS A 298 2.41 -14.07 9.03
N TYR A 299 3.19 -14.09 7.96
CA TYR A 299 4.46 -14.81 7.92
C TYR A 299 5.59 -14.12 8.71
N PHE A 300 5.34 -13.01 9.40
CA PHE A 300 6.22 -12.55 10.49
C PHE A 300 5.98 -13.31 11.80
N LEU A 301 4.86 -14.03 11.91
CA LEU A 301 4.53 -14.90 13.05
C LEU A 301 5.09 -16.31 12.83
N ASN A 302 5.34 -17.06 13.91
CA ASN A 302 5.76 -18.46 13.81
C ASN A 302 4.58 -19.38 13.42
N SER A 303 4.85 -20.65 13.12
CA SER A 303 3.81 -21.58 12.64
C SER A 303 2.71 -21.84 13.68
N GLU A 304 3.03 -21.82 14.97
CA GLU A 304 2.08 -21.98 16.07
C GLU A 304 1.13 -20.78 16.15
N GLU A 305 1.68 -19.56 16.15
CA GLU A 305 0.94 -18.30 16.14
C GLU A 305 0.02 -18.17 14.91
N ILE A 306 0.48 -18.57 13.72
CA ILE A 306 -0.34 -18.58 12.50
C ILE A 306 -1.50 -19.56 12.63
N SER A 307 -1.20 -20.78 13.11
CA SER A 307 -2.21 -21.82 13.27
C SER A 307 -3.26 -21.41 14.30
N PHE A 308 -2.82 -20.76 15.38
CA PHE A 308 -3.69 -20.20 16.41
C PHE A 308 -4.62 -19.10 15.87
N MET A 309 -4.09 -18.11 15.13
CA MET A 309 -4.93 -17.05 14.54
C MET A 309 -5.93 -17.61 13.51
N ARG A 310 -5.56 -18.65 12.77
CA ARG A 310 -6.47 -19.36 11.85
C ARG A 310 -7.55 -20.14 12.60
N ALA A 311 -7.19 -20.82 13.68
CA ALA A 311 -8.13 -21.54 14.53
C ALA A 311 -9.15 -20.57 15.14
N LEU A 312 -8.71 -19.40 15.62
CA LEU A 312 -9.61 -18.34 16.09
C LEU A 312 -10.56 -17.87 14.99
N ARG A 313 -10.05 -17.57 13.78
CA ARG A 313 -10.89 -17.14 12.65
C ARG A 313 -11.94 -18.18 12.24
N ALA A 314 -11.59 -19.47 12.30
CA ALA A 314 -12.50 -20.56 11.96
C ALA A 314 -13.41 -20.99 13.12
N GLY A 315 -13.11 -20.54 14.35
CA GLY A 315 -13.83 -20.91 15.56
C GLY A 315 -15.18 -20.21 15.69
N SER A 316 -16.14 -20.88 16.33
CA SER A 316 -17.50 -20.36 16.53
C SER A 316 -17.61 -19.27 17.60
N ASN A 317 -16.58 -19.11 18.44
CA ASN A 317 -16.53 -18.10 19.50
C ASN A 317 -15.99 -16.73 19.03
N THR A 318 -15.61 -16.62 17.75
CA THR A 318 -15.05 -15.41 17.13
C THR A 318 -15.90 -15.03 15.91
N THR A 319 -15.99 -13.73 15.63
CA THR A 319 -16.58 -13.20 14.40
C THR A 319 -15.80 -11.99 13.91
N GLU A 320 -16.16 -11.45 12.74
CA GLU A 320 -15.57 -10.22 12.21
C GLU A 320 -16.41 -9.01 12.64
N LEU A 321 -15.78 -7.84 12.81
CA LEU A 321 -16.48 -6.58 13.13
C LEU A 321 -17.63 -6.29 12.15
N GLY A 322 -17.49 -6.69 10.89
CA GLY A 322 -18.50 -6.59 9.83
C GLY A 322 -19.83 -7.29 10.15
N ALA A 323 -19.84 -8.27 11.06
CA ALA A 323 -21.07 -8.88 11.56
C ALA A 323 -21.88 -7.93 12.46
N TYR A 324 -21.21 -6.98 13.12
CA TYR A 324 -21.82 -6.03 14.05
C TYR A 324 -21.94 -4.62 13.51
N ALA A 325 -21.10 -4.22 12.55
CA ALA A 325 -21.09 -2.86 12.06
C ALA A 325 -20.51 -2.73 10.64
N SER A 326 -21.02 -1.77 9.88
CA SER A 326 -20.39 -1.33 8.64
C SER A 326 -19.43 -0.20 8.91
N VAL A 327 -18.30 -0.22 8.19
CA VAL A 327 -17.29 0.84 8.25
C VAL A 327 -17.24 1.53 6.90
N ASN A 328 -17.25 2.86 6.90
CA ASN A 328 -17.14 3.68 5.71
C ASN A 328 -16.10 4.78 5.90
N VAL A 329 -15.58 5.29 4.78
CA VAL A 329 -14.70 6.45 4.80
C VAL A 329 -15.45 7.67 5.36
N GLY A 330 -14.72 8.50 6.09
CA GLY A 330 -15.17 9.83 6.50
C GLY A 330 -15.48 10.76 5.32
N VAL A 331 -15.94 11.96 5.64
CA VAL A 331 -16.33 12.97 4.66
C VAL A 331 -15.12 13.44 3.86
N VAL A 332 -15.18 13.27 2.54
CA VAL A 332 -14.17 13.78 1.59
C VAL A 332 -14.60 15.15 1.10
N THR A 333 -14.12 16.21 1.76
CA THR A 333 -14.50 17.59 1.39
C THR A 333 -13.86 18.04 0.08
N GLY A 334 -12.64 17.57 -0.21
CA GLY A 334 -11.81 18.01 -1.34
C GLY A 334 -11.04 19.32 -1.09
N LYS A 335 -11.40 20.09 -0.05
CA LYS A 335 -10.70 21.32 0.37
C LYS A 335 -11.02 21.62 1.85
N ASN A 336 -10.36 20.93 2.77
CA ASN A 336 -10.64 21.05 4.21
C ASN A 336 -10.57 22.50 4.72
N GLN A 337 -9.68 23.33 4.20
CA GLN A 337 -9.56 24.75 4.59
C GLN A 337 -10.85 25.56 4.33
N PHE A 338 -11.66 25.18 3.34
CA PHE A 338 -12.91 25.86 3.01
C PHE A 338 -14.12 25.25 3.74
N PHE A 339 -14.16 23.92 3.83
CA PHE A 339 -15.33 23.20 4.37
C PHE A 339 -15.25 22.91 5.87
N VAL A 340 -14.05 22.96 6.47
CA VAL A 340 -13.85 22.65 7.89
C VAL A 340 -13.38 23.89 8.63
N LEU A 341 -14.29 24.47 9.41
CA LEU A 341 -14.18 25.77 10.03
C LEU A 341 -13.89 25.67 11.53
N ARG A 342 -13.28 26.72 12.06
CA ARG A 342 -13.16 27.02 13.48
C ARG A 342 -14.42 27.72 14.00
N GLY A 343 -14.64 27.70 15.31
CA GLY A 343 -15.78 28.40 15.92
C GLY A 343 -15.73 29.92 15.68
N SER A 344 -14.54 30.51 15.75
CA SER A 344 -14.28 31.91 15.40
C SER A 344 -14.71 32.25 13.95
N GLU A 345 -14.25 31.45 12.98
CA GLU A 345 -14.57 31.60 11.55
C GLU A 345 -16.09 31.52 11.31
N VAL A 346 -16.78 30.57 11.95
CA VAL A 346 -18.24 30.44 11.84
C VAL A 346 -18.95 31.70 12.35
N LYS A 347 -18.46 32.29 13.45
CA LYS A 347 -19.05 33.49 14.04
C LYS A 347 -18.81 34.74 13.19
N GLU A 348 -17.57 34.95 12.75
CA GLU A 348 -17.16 36.08 11.92
C GLU A 348 -17.90 36.10 10.58
N LEU A 349 -18.04 34.94 9.96
CA LEU A 349 -18.66 34.80 8.64
C LEU A 349 -20.19 34.70 8.69
N GLY A 350 -20.81 34.72 9.87
CA GLY A 350 -22.27 34.60 10.02
C GLY A 350 -22.83 33.24 9.58
N LEU A 351 -22.04 32.16 9.75
CA LEU A 351 -22.37 30.82 9.25
C LEU A 351 -23.07 29.94 10.30
N GLN A 352 -23.57 30.52 11.39
CA GLN A 352 -24.35 29.79 12.39
C GLN A 352 -25.57 29.13 11.74
N GLY A 353 -25.80 27.85 12.04
CA GLY A 353 -26.88 27.06 11.43
C GLY A 353 -26.57 26.45 10.06
N PHE A 354 -25.43 26.77 9.45
CA PHE A 354 -24.94 26.14 8.20
C PHE A 354 -23.82 25.13 8.44
N THR A 355 -23.56 24.78 9.70
CA THR A 355 -22.51 23.84 10.07
C THR A 355 -23.03 22.73 10.95
N MET A 356 -22.36 21.58 10.93
CA MET A 356 -22.57 20.50 11.88
C MET A 356 -21.28 20.15 12.63
N PRO A 357 -21.37 19.50 13.81
CA PRO A 357 -20.20 19.01 14.54
C PRO A 357 -19.36 18.02 13.70
N LEU A 358 -18.03 18.18 13.77
CA LEU A 358 -17.06 17.37 13.05
C LEU A 358 -15.85 17.03 13.92
N ILE A 359 -15.40 15.78 13.85
CA ILE A 359 -14.08 15.36 14.28
C ILE A 359 -13.11 15.43 13.09
N GLY A 360 -12.19 16.39 13.15
CA GLY A 360 -11.27 16.69 12.05
C GLY A 360 -10.12 15.71 11.86
N ARG A 361 -9.60 15.12 12.95
CA ARG A 361 -8.42 14.24 12.99
C ARG A 361 -8.45 13.35 14.23
N SER A 362 -7.79 12.19 14.19
CA SER A 362 -7.77 11.23 15.32
C SER A 362 -7.24 11.82 16.63
N ALA A 363 -6.37 12.84 16.57
CA ALA A 363 -5.85 13.54 17.76
C ALA A 363 -6.91 14.36 18.51
N HIS A 364 -8.14 14.47 18.00
CA HIS A 364 -9.27 15.04 18.73
C HIS A 364 -10.00 13.99 19.58
N LEU A 365 -9.58 12.73 19.53
CA LEU A 365 -10.24 11.59 20.19
C LEU A 365 -9.28 10.95 21.21
N ASP A 366 -9.32 11.45 22.44
CA ASP A 366 -8.37 11.02 23.50
C ASP A 366 -8.81 9.77 24.26
N GLY A 367 -10.12 9.45 24.23
CA GLY A 367 -10.74 8.35 24.97
C GLY A 367 -11.39 7.28 24.08
N ALA A 368 -12.25 6.47 24.69
CA ALA A 368 -13.11 5.49 24.00
C ALA A 368 -14.49 6.06 23.66
N MET A 369 -14.79 7.28 24.10
CA MET A 369 -16.03 7.98 23.80
C MET A 369 -15.78 9.47 23.59
N VAL A 370 -16.58 10.09 22.72
CA VAL A 370 -16.66 11.54 22.58
C VAL A 370 -18.12 11.98 22.68
N ASP A 371 -18.41 12.85 23.63
CA ASP A 371 -19.73 13.40 23.89
C ASP A 371 -19.80 14.89 23.48
N LYS A 372 -20.96 15.51 23.70
CA LYS A 372 -21.17 16.93 23.38
C LYS A 372 -20.25 17.85 24.19
N SER A 373 -19.89 17.48 25.42
CA SER A 373 -18.98 18.29 26.25
C SER A 373 -17.55 18.24 25.72
N GLY A 374 -17.05 17.05 25.37
CA GLY A 374 -15.75 16.87 24.73
C GLY A 374 -15.64 17.57 23.38
N TRP A 375 -16.70 17.54 22.56
CA TRP A 375 -16.71 18.31 21.31
C TRP A 375 -16.68 19.82 21.54
N ARG A 376 -17.43 20.33 22.53
CA ARG A 376 -17.41 21.77 22.89
C ARG A 376 -16.04 22.22 23.35
N ALA A 377 -15.32 21.43 24.14
CA ALA A 377 -13.96 21.76 24.54
C ALA A 377 -13.03 21.98 23.32
N LEU A 378 -13.14 21.11 22.30
CA LEU A 378 -12.40 21.32 21.04
C LEU A 378 -12.81 22.59 20.30
N ALA A 379 -14.11 22.93 20.31
CA ALA A 379 -14.61 24.14 19.69
C ALA A 379 -14.16 25.40 20.45
N ASP A 380 -14.09 25.35 21.78
CA ASP A 380 -13.63 26.43 22.66
C ASP A 380 -12.11 26.66 22.51
N GLU A 381 -11.34 25.61 22.23
CA GLU A 381 -9.95 25.69 21.79
C GLU A 381 -9.78 26.17 20.33
N ASP A 382 -10.87 26.60 19.70
CA ASP A 382 -10.96 27.09 18.33
C ASP A 382 -10.41 26.09 17.29
N GLN A 383 -10.53 24.78 17.56
CA GLN A 383 -10.12 23.74 16.62
C GLN A 383 -11.04 23.75 15.38
N ARG A 384 -10.55 23.20 14.27
CA ARG A 384 -11.32 23.02 13.02
C ARG A 384 -12.30 21.84 13.17
N VAL A 385 -13.43 22.09 13.85
CA VAL A 385 -14.43 21.08 14.25
C VAL A 385 -15.86 21.38 13.80
N HIS A 386 -16.03 22.37 12.92
CA HIS A 386 -17.31 22.69 12.27
C HIS A 386 -17.25 22.32 10.80
N LEU A 387 -18.05 21.35 10.34
CA LEU A 387 -18.19 21.08 8.92
C LEU A 387 -19.28 21.99 8.34
N LEU A 388 -18.95 22.76 7.30
CA LEU A 388 -19.96 23.42 6.46
C LEU A 388 -20.85 22.32 5.86
N HIS A 389 -22.07 22.24 6.35
CA HIS A 389 -23.04 21.23 5.97
C HIS A 389 -24.38 21.87 5.72
N LEU A 390 -24.82 21.72 4.48
CA LEU A 390 -26.12 22.20 4.04
C LEU A 390 -27.06 21.01 4.14
N ALA A 391 -28.04 21.08 5.05
CA ALA A 391 -29.21 20.19 4.99
C ALA A 391 -29.77 20.25 3.55
N PRO A 392 -30.34 19.15 3.00
CA PRO A 392 -30.67 19.07 1.58
C PRO A 392 -31.46 20.29 1.14
N ILE A 393 -30.78 21.22 0.46
CA ILE A 393 -31.41 22.42 -0.04
C ILE A 393 -32.17 21.96 -1.27
N ASN A 394 -33.49 21.82 -1.15
CA ASN A 394 -34.38 21.52 -2.27
C ASN A 394 -34.35 22.67 -3.29
N GLY A 395 -33.30 22.72 -4.11
CA GLY A 395 -33.12 23.66 -5.23
C GLY A 395 -33.03 25.15 -4.85
N THR A 396 -33.07 25.50 -3.57
CA THR A 396 -33.05 26.91 -3.13
C THR A 396 -31.63 27.47 -3.19
N LYS A 397 -31.45 28.64 -3.83
CA LYS A 397 -30.13 29.29 -3.88
C LYS A 397 -29.72 29.76 -2.49
N PRO A 398 -28.43 29.65 -2.12
CA PRO A 398 -27.89 30.25 -0.90
C PRO A 398 -28.24 31.74 -0.81
N LYS A 399 -28.51 32.23 0.40
CA LYS A 399 -28.79 33.66 0.67
C LYS A 399 -27.91 34.17 1.81
N GLY A 400 -27.77 35.49 1.90
CA GLY A 400 -27.10 36.18 3.00
C GLY A 400 -25.63 35.77 3.16
N ALA A 401 -25.24 35.50 4.41
CA ALA A 401 -23.88 35.10 4.79
C ALA A 401 -23.36 33.88 4.01
N LEU A 402 -24.19 32.84 3.84
CA LEU A 402 -23.82 31.65 3.10
C LEU A 402 -23.52 31.95 1.61
N ALA A 403 -24.31 32.81 0.97
CA ALA A 403 -24.07 33.21 -0.42
C ALA A 403 -22.74 33.96 -0.56
N SER A 404 -22.47 34.87 0.38
CA SER A 404 -21.22 35.64 0.42
C SER A 404 -20.00 34.73 0.60
N TYR A 405 -20.12 33.73 1.47
CA TYR A 405 -19.04 32.76 1.69
C TYR A 405 -18.81 31.83 0.48
N ILE A 406 -19.88 31.44 -0.23
CA ILE A 406 -19.75 30.66 -1.46
C ILE A 406 -19.08 31.48 -2.57
N LEU A 407 -19.45 32.76 -2.74
CA LEU A 407 -18.79 33.68 -3.68
C LEU A 407 -17.30 33.86 -3.35
N LEU A 408 -16.95 33.93 -2.07
CA LEU A 408 -15.55 33.95 -1.64
C LEU A 408 -14.80 32.68 -2.09
N GLY A 409 -15.41 31.50 -1.91
CA GLY A 409 -14.84 30.23 -2.39
C GLY A 409 -14.71 30.16 -3.91
N GLU A 410 -15.62 30.79 -4.64
CA GLU A 410 -15.53 30.92 -6.11
C GLU A 410 -14.37 31.83 -6.53
N GLY A 411 -14.21 32.98 -5.87
CA GLY A 411 -13.06 33.87 -6.07
C GLY A 411 -11.71 33.24 -5.72
N GLN A 412 -11.70 32.27 -4.80
CA GLN A 412 -10.52 31.47 -4.43
C GLN A 412 -10.33 30.20 -5.28
N GLU A 413 -11.11 30.05 -6.36
CA GLU A 413 -11.09 28.90 -7.27
C GLU A 413 -11.35 27.54 -6.60
N VAL A 414 -11.98 27.50 -5.41
CA VAL A 414 -12.28 26.23 -4.70
C VAL A 414 -13.15 25.33 -5.57
N HIS A 415 -14.11 25.90 -6.27
CA HIS A 415 -15.02 25.23 -7.20
C HIS A 415 -14.31 24.50 -8.35
N ARG A 416 -13.08 24.91 -8.72
CA ARG A 416 -12.28 24.27 -9.79
C ARG A 416 -11.53 23.03 -9.31
N GLY A 417 -11.43 22.82 -8.00
CA GLY A 417 -10.80 21.63 -7.44
C GLY A 417 -11.54 20.35 -7.85
N TYR A 418 -10.82 19.30 -8.23
CA TYR A 418 -11.39 18.07 -8.82
C TYR A 418 -12.64 17.51 -8.11
N LYS A 419 -12.64 17.45 -6.78
CA LYS A 419 -13.81 16.94 -6.02
C LYS A 419 -14.97 17.92 -6.01
N CYS A 420 -14.71 19.22 -6.06
CA CYS A 420 -15.74 20.26 -6.09
C CYS A 420 -16.33 20.40 -7.50
N SER A 421 -15.50 20.34 -8.54
CA SER A 421 -15.91 20.52 -9.93
C SER A 421 -16.84 19.43 -10.47
N VAL A 422 -16.87 18.26 -9.82
CA VAL A 422 -17.75 17.13 -10.20
C VAL A 422 -19.03 17.06 -9.38
N ARG A 423 -19.30 18.04 -8.50
CA ARG A 423 -20.52 18.11 -7.68
C ARG A 423 -21.46 19.17 -8.23
N THR A 424 -22.76 18.94 -8.06
CA THR A 424 -23.81 19.91 -8.40
C THR A 424 -24.77 20.06 -7.23
N PRO A 425 -24.79 21.23 -6.54
CA PRO A 425 -23.83 22.34 -6.66
C PRO A 425 -22.43 21.96 -6.12
N TRP A 426 -21.38 22.70 -6.52
CA TRP A 426 -19.98 22.36 -6.22
C TRP A 426 -19.66 22.25 -4.71
N TYR A 427 -20.39 23.02 -3.91
CA TYR A 427 -20.25 23.12 -2.45
C TYR A 427 -21.11 22.10 -1.67
N ALA A 428 -21.93 21.29 -2.34
CA ALA A 428 -22.71 20.23 -1.69
C ALA A 428 -21.82 19.01 -1.42
N VAL A 429 -21.29 18.91 -0.19
CA VAL A 429 -20.45 17.77 0.21
C VAL A 429 -21.31 16.50 0.35
N PRO A 430 -21.04 15.43 -0.42
CA PRO A 430 -21.86 14.22 -0.41
C PRO A 430 -21.56 13.32 0.81
N SER A 431 -22.46 12.36 1.06
CA SER A 431 -22.28 11.29 2.05
C SER A 431 -22.02 11.79 3.48
N VAL A 432 -22.66 12.88 3.89
CA VAL A 432 -22.57 13.40 5.26
C VAL A 432 -23.64 12.74 6.13
N TYR A 433 -23.23 12.10 7.21
CA TYR A 433 -24.10 11.49 8.22
C TYR A 433 -23.37 11.38 9.56
N VAL A 434 -24.14 11.28 10.64
CA VAL A 434 -23.64 11.05 12.01
C VAL A 434 -23.49 9.53 12.21
N PRO A 435 -22.27 9.00 12.39
CA PRO A 435 -22.04 7.59 12.71
C PRO A 435 -22.28 7.29 14.19
N ASP A 436 -22.43 6.00 14.52
CA ASP A 436 -22.51 5.53 15.91
C ASP A 436 -21.13 5.58 16.59
N ALA A 437 -20.06 5.35 15.82
CA ALA A 437 -18.68 5.43 16.30
C ALA A 437 -17.69 5.86 15.22
N PHE A 438 -16.49 6.20 15.65
CA PHE A 438 -15.34 6.50 14.81
C PHE A 438 -14.31 5.37 14.90
N VAL A 439 -13.73 4.96 13.77
CA VAL A 439 -12.66 3.96 13.71
C VAL A 439 -11.39 4.63 13.23
N PHE A 440 -10.30 4.44 13.98
CA PHE A 440 -9.01 5.00 13.60
C PHE A 440 -8.54 4.39 12.29
N ARG A 441 -8.26 5.25 11.30
CA ARG A 441 -7.71 4.84 10.01
C ARG A 441 -6.20 4.62 10.09
N GLN A 442 -5.48 5.59 10.65
CA GLN A 442 -4.02 5.54 10.84
C GLN A 442 -3.71 5.36 12.32
N ILE A 443 -3.01 4.27 12.63
CA ILE A 443 -2.86 3.74 13.98
C ILE A 443 -1.37 3.62 14.30
N TYR A 444 -0.98 4.11 15.48
CA TYR A 444 0.37 3.95 16.01
C TYR A 444 0.41 3.02 17.22
N ASP A 445 -0.55 3.15 18.13
CA ASP A 445 -0.63 2.40 19.39
C ASP A 445 -1.62 1.23 19.28
N PHE A 446 -2.90 1.52 19.04
CA PHE A 446 -4.02 0.59 19.13
C PHE A 446 -5.14 0.95 18.13
N PRO A 447 -5.83 -0.03 17.51
CA PRO A 447 -6.95 0.21 16.60
C PRO A 447 -8.20 0.71 17.33
N ARG A 448 -8.18 1.98 17.78
CA ARG A 448 -9.26 2.54 18.58
C ARG A 448 -10.57 2.65 17.80
N ILE A 449 -11.64 2.20 18.44
CA ILE A 449 -13.03 2.52 18.08
C ILE A 449 -13.57 3.44 19.17
N VAL A 450 -14.15 4.57 18.79
CA VAL A 450 -14.56 5.63 19.71
C VAL A 450 -16.04 5.90 19.54
N LEU A 451 -16.84 5.69 20.59
CA LEU A 451 -18.28 5.92 20.55
C LEU A 451 -18.59 7.41 20.32
N ASN A 452 -19.52 7.69 19.42
CA ASN A 452 -19.91 9.05 19.06
C ASN A 452 -21.23 9.45 19.74
N GLN A 453 -21.13 10.09 20.90
CA GLN A 453 -22.24 10.77 21.57
C GLN A 453 -22.26 12.28 21.31
N ALA A 454 -21.26 12.80 20.58
CA ALA A 454 -21.15 14.20 20.20
C ALA A 454 -22.10 14.60 19.07
N GLU A 455 -22.78 13.63 18.43
CA GLU A 455 -23.56 13.83 17.20
C GLU A 455 -22.70 14.42 16.06
N ALA A 456 -21.40 14.15 16.08
CA ALA A 456 -20.45 14.67 15.10
C ALA A 456 -20.29 13.72 13.91
N THR A 457 -19.87 14.24 12.76
CA THR A 457 -19.31 13.42 11.68
C THR A 457 -17.78 13.46 11.71
N ALA A 458 -17.08 12.89 10.72
CA ALA A 458 -15.63 12.96 10.64
C ALA A 458 -15.12 13.19 9.22
N THR A 459 -13.90 13.72 9.08
CA THR A 459 -13.19 13.80 7.78
C THR A 459 -12.70 12.42 7.34
N ASP A 460 -12.28 12.29 6.09
CA ASP A 460 -11.71 11.06 5.51
C ASP A 460 -10.40 10.56 6.16
N THR A 461 -9.87 11.28 7.15
CA THR A 461 -8.77 10.85 8.01
C THR A 461 -9.20 9.87 9.10
N ILE A 462 -10.50 9.74 9.35
CA ILE A 462 -11.09 8.82 10.32
C ILE A 462 -12.24 8.09 9.63
N HIS A 463 -12.41 6.81 9.92
CA HIS A 463 -13.54 6.07 9.41
C HIS A 463 -14.77 6.28 10.28
N ARG A 464 -15.94 6.16 9.65
CA ARG A 464 -17.25 6.26 10.26
C ARG A 464 -17.84 4.86 10.35
N MET A 465 -18.36 4.50 11.52
CA MET A 465 -18.92 3.18 11.79
C MET A 465 -20.41 3.29 12.08
N ARG A 466 -21.20 2.40 11.48
CA ARG A 466 -22.63 2.25 11.75
C ARG A 466 -22.92 0.84 12.24
N CYS A 467 -23.51 0.72 13.42
CA CYS A 467 -23.84 -0.56 14.05
C CYS A 467 -25.06 -1.21 13.39
N HIS A 468 -25.07 -2.54 13.31
CA HIS A 468 -26.13 -3.39 12.75
C HIS A 468 -27.05 -3.86 13.87
N GLY A 469 -27.79 -2.92 14.46
CA GLY A 469 -28.52 -3.20 15.70
C GLY A 469 -27.56 -3.53 16.87
N GLY A 470 -28.14 -3.88 18.03
CA GLY A 470 -27.38 -4.08 19.27
C GLY A 470 -26.94 -2.77 19.94
N ASP A 471 -26.38 -2.89 21.14
CA ASP A 471 -25.86 -1.75 21.90
C ASP A 471 -24.46 -1.36 21.40
N SER A 472 -24.35 -0.14 20.88
CA SER A 472 -23.09 0.42 20.40
C SER A 472 -22.04 0.52 21.51
N HIS A 473 -22.44 0.70 22.78
CA HIS A 473 -21.49 0.71 23.90
C HIS A 473 -20.83 -0.65 24.03
N SER A 474 -21.62 -1.73 23.99
CA SER A 474 -21.14 -3.11 24.05
C SER A 474 -20.20 -3.45 22.89
N ILE A 475 -20.51 -3.05 21.65
CA ILE A 475 -19.64 -3.27 20.48
C ILE A 475 -18.29 -2.57 20.69
N VAL A 476 -18.31 -1.29 21.06
CA VAL A 476 -17.10 -0.50 21.26
C VAL A 476 -16.27 -1.07 22.42
N ALA A 477 -16.87 -1.37 23.56
CA ALA A 477 -16.17 -1.94 24.72
C ALA A 477 -15.48 -3.28 24.39
N ASN A 478 -16.17 -4.16 23.66
CA ASN A 478 -15.61 -5.46 23.26
C ASN A 478 -14.48 -5.35 22.23
N SER A 479 -14.37 -4.23 21.51
CA SER A 479 -13.27 -4.00 20.56
C SER A 479 -11.93 -3.72 21.26
N TYR A 480 -11.96 -3.32 22.54
CA TYR A 480 -10.74 -3.12 23.34
C TYR A 480 -10.21 -4.46 23.86
N SER A 481 -9.74 -5.31 22.96
CA SER A 481 -9.20 -6.64 23.29
C SER A 481 -7.90 -6.94 22.54
N TYR A 482 -7.09 -7.86 23.08
CA TYR A 482 -5.90 -8.35 22.37
C TYR A 482 -6.24 -9.11 21.08
N LEU A 483 -7.44 -9.70 20.97
CA LEU A 483 -7.93 -10.34 19.75
C LEU A 483 -8.08 -9.32 18.60
N THR A 484 -8.77 -8.21 18.88
CA THR A 484 -8.96 -7.11 17.92
C THR A 484 -7.62 -6.46 17.59
N ALA A 485 -6.75 -6.26 18.57
CA ALA A 485 -5.42 -5.68 18.38
C ALA A 485 -4.50 -6.56 17.50
N ALA A 486 -4.45 -7.88 17.78
CA ALA A 486 -3.64 -8.83 17.02
C ALA A 486 -4.16 -8.98 15.59
N SER A 487 -5.47 -9.09 15.39
CA SER A 487 -6.07 -9.17 14.07
C SER A 487 -5.86 -7.89 13.25
N ALA A 488 -5.89 -6.71 13.88
CA ALA A 488 -5.59 -5.44 13.19
C ALA A 488 -4.18 -5.40 12.58
N GLU A 489 -3.18 -5.94 13.28
CA GLU A 489 -1.81 -6.00 12.76
C GLU A 489 -1.64 -7.01 11.61
N ILE A 490 -2.56 -7.97 11.44
CA ILE A 490 -2.58 -8.93 10.33
C ILE A 490 -3.39 -8.38 9.14
N GLU A 491 -4.52 -7.75 9.43
CA GLU A 491 -5.45 -7.21 8.42
C GLU A 491 -5.02 -5.85 7.88
N GLY A 492 -4.30 -5.05 8.66
CA GLY A 492 -3.90 -3.71 8.25
C GLY A 492 -2.71 -3.67 7.30
N ARG A 493 -2.38 -2.45 6.87
CA ARG A 493 -1.24 -2.14 6.01
C ARG A 493 -0.23 -1.34 6.81
N SER A 494 0.97 -1.85 6.95
CA SER A 494 2.07 -1.12 7.56
C SER A 494 2.79 -0.27 6.52
N TYR A 495 2.95 1.01 6.79
CA TYR A 495 3.74 1.93 5.96
C TYR A 495 5.01 2.39 6.69
N GLY A 496 5.94 2.97 5.92
CA GLY A 496 7.16 3.56 6.46
C GLY A 496 6.87 4.56 7.59
N GLY A 497 7.70 4.57 8.62
CA GLY A 497 7.48 5.39 9.83
C GLY A 497 6.60 4.73 10.90
N GLY A 498 6.15 3.49 10.67
CA GLY A 498 5.51 2.64 11.69
C GLY A 498 3.99 2.82 11.83
N VAL A 499 3.36 3.50 10.88
CA VAL A 499 1.89 3.64 10.80
C VAL A 499 1.27 2.34 10.33
N LEU A 500 0.25 1.88 11.04
CA LEU A 500 -0.71 0.88 10.56
C LEU A 500 -1.92 1.61 9.97
N GLU A 501 -2.28 1.31 8.73
CA GLU A 501 -3.49 1.84 8.09
C GLU A 501 -4.50 0.72 7.88
N LEU A 502 -5.76 0.98 8.25
CA LEU A 502 -6.88 0.10 7.95
C LEU A 502 -7.78 0.79 6.93
N GLU A 503 -8.03 0.16 5.78
CA GLU A 503 -9.15 0.54 4.91
C GLU A 503 -10.49 0.02 5.49
N PRO A 504 -11.65 0.56 5.06
CA PRO A 504 -12.94 0.14 5.64
C PRO A 504 -13.22 -1.36 5.54
N THR A 505 -12.81 -2.02 4.45
CA THR A 505 -12.95 -3.47 4.29
C THR A 505 -12.01 -4.26 5.20
N GLU A 506 -10.86 -3.71 5.57
CA GLU A 506 -9.91 -4.33 6.50
C GLU A 506 -10.37 -4.11 7.95
N ALA A 507 -10.88 -2.91 8.27
CA ALA A 507 -11.50 -2.62 9.56
C ALA A 507 -12.70 -3.54 9.85
N GLN A 508 -13.51 -3.87 8.84
CA GLN A 508 -14.62 -4.81 9.01
C GLN A 508 -14.15 -6.25 9.27
N LYS A 509 -12.92 -6.63 8.92
CA LYS A 509 -12.36 -7.97 9.14
C LYS A 509 -11.68 -8.15 10.49
N LEU A 510 -11.64 -7.10 11.31
CA LEU A 510 -11.07 -7.19 12.66
C LEU A 510 -11.84 -8.24 13.46
N LEU A 511 -11.11 -9.13 14.14
CA LEU A 511 -11.70 -10.19 14.92
C LEU A 511 -12.27 -9.65 16.23
N MET A 512 -13.46 -10.13 16.57
CA MET A 512 -14.28 -9.78 17.72
C MET A 512 -14.82 -11.06 18.36
N PRO A 513 -15.19 -11.06 19.66
CA PRO A 513 -15.94 -12.16 20.23
C PRO A 513 -17.28 -12.33 19.51
N ALA A 514 -17.71 -13.58 19.25
CA ALA A 514 -18.98 -13.87 18.55
C ALA A 514 -20.23 -13.56 19.39
N THR A 515 -20.06 -13.37 20.69
CA THR A 515 -21.11 -12.87 21.58
C THR A 515 -20.59 -11.59 22.22
N LEU A 516 -21.40 -10.53 22.25
CA LEU A 516 -21.05 -9.28 22.91
C LEU A 516 -21.56 -9.31 24.34
N GLY A 517 -20.72 -8.93 25.29
CA GLY A 517 -21.09 -8.84 26.70
C GLY A 517 -19.85 -8.85 27.58
N ASP A 518 -20.05 -8.62 28.88
CA ASP A 518 -19.04 -8.85 29.92
C ASP A 518 -17.75 -8.00 29.88
N ALA A 519 -17.48 -7.28 28.79
CA ALA A 519 -16.43 -6.28 28.71
C ALA A 519 -16.48 -5.28 29.88
N LEU A 520 -15.32 -4.71 30.21
CA LEU A 520 -15.25 -3.57 31.12
C LEU A 520 -16.21 -2.47 30.63
N PRO A 521 -17.02 -1.85 31.51
CA PRO A 521 -17.95 -0.79 31.11
C PRO A 521 -17.23 0.30 30.31
N LEU A 522 -17.88 0.82 29.28
CA LEU A 522 -17.24 1.71 28.31
C LEU A 522 -16.79 3.03 28.96
N GLU A 523 -17.54 3.51 29.96
CA GLU A 523 -17.21 4.70 30.74
C GLU A 523 -15.91 4.51 31.54
N GLU A 524 -15.71 3.31 32.10
CA GLU A 524 -14.48 2.96 32.80
C GLU A 524 -13.31 2.78 31.83
N CYS A 525 -13.56 2.19 30.66
CA CYS A 525 -12.58 2.14 29.56
C CYS A 525 -12.13 3.55 29.16
N ASP A 526 -13.08 4.47 28.96
CA ASP A 526 -12.82 5.85 28.56
C ASP A 526 -11.97 6.59 29.61
N ALA A 527 -12.33 6.49 30.89
CA ALA A 527 -11.57 7.10 31.99
C ALA A 527 -10.12 6.57 32.05
N LEU A 528 -9.94 5.26 31.93
CA LEU A 528 -8.61 4.64 31.94
C LEU A 528 -7.77 5.06 30.72
N ILE A 529 -8.38 5.09 29.52
CA ILE A 529 -7.68 5.47 28.28
C ILE A 529 -7.24 6.93 28.34
N ARG A 530 -8.09 7.84 28.82
CA ARG A 530 -7.74 9.26 29.01
C ARG A 530 -6.62 9.44 30.03
N ALA A 531 -6.54 8.56 31.03
CA ALA A 531 -5.43 8.51 31.99
C ALA A 531 -4.16 7.83 31.45
N GLY A 532 -4.12 7.44 30.16
CA GLY A 532 -2.99 6.76 29.54
C GLY A 532 -2.85 5.28 29.93
N ARG A 533 -3.89 4.67 30.49
CA ARG A 533 -3.89 3.30 31.04
C ARG A 533 -4.58 2.27 30.13
N LEU A 534 -4.38 2.38 28.82
CA LEU A 534 -4.94 1.43 27.84
C LEU A 534 -4.61 -0.04 28.18
N GLU A 535 -3.39 -0.34 28.64
CA GLU A 535 -3.01 -1.71 29.00
C GLU A 535 -3.87 -2.28 30.15
N THR A 536 -4.30 -1.45 31.10
CA THR A 536 -5.24 -1.88 32.16
C THR A 536 -6.58 -2.30 31.56
N VAL A 537 -7.10 -1.58 30.57
CA VAL A 537 -8.34 -1.94 29.86
C VAL A 537 -8.18 -3.28 29.15
N LEU A 538 -7.08 -3.45 28.40
CA LEU A 538 -6.82 -4.68 27.65
C LEU A 538 -6.65 -5.90 28.57
N GLU A 539 -5.95 -5.76 29.70
CA GLU A 539 -5.78 -6.86 30.66
C GLU A 539 -7.09 -7.24 31.37
N GLU A 540 -7.95 -6.26 31.66
CA GLU A 540 -9.25 -6.56 32.27
C GLU A 540 -10.20 -7.20 31.27
N ASN A 541 -10.24 -6.70 30.02
CA ASN A 541 -10.99 -7.33 28.94
C ASN A 541 -10.42 -8.70 28.53
N ASN A 542 -9.12 -8.93 28.71
CA ASN A 542 -8.52 -10.25 28.55
C ASN A 542 -9.12 -11.27 29.52
N ARG A 543 -9.30 -10.90 30.80
CA ARG A 543 -9.94 -11.79 31.80
C ARG A 543 -11.42 -12.00 31.52
N ARG A 544 -12.13 -10.92 31.19
CA ARG A 544 -13.59 -10.93 31.02
C ARG A 544 -14.03 -11.56 29.70
N ILE A 545 -13.54 -11.01 28.60
CA ILE A 545 -13.94 -11.41 27.24
C ILE A 545 -13.19 -12.67 26.83
N LEU A 546 -11.86 -12.65 26.85
CA LEU A 546 -11.07 -13.72 26.23
C LEU A 546 -11.07 -14.99 27.07
N MET A 547 -10.85 -14.89 28.39
CA MET A 547 -10.80 -16.07 29.26
C MET A 547 -12.20 -16.54 29.68
N ARG A 548 -12.98 -15.69 30.34
CA ARG A 548 -14.27 -16.11 30.92
C ARG A 548 -15.34 -16.36 29.87
N GLN A 549 -15.48 -15.48 28.88
CA GLN A 549 -16.55 -15.59 27.89
C GLN A 549 -16.17 -16.46 26.68
N MET A 550 -15.00 -16.23 26.07
CA MET A 550 -14.56 -17.02 24.90
C MET A 550 -13.93 -18.36 25.28
N GLY A 551 -13.56 -18.56 26.55
CA GLY A 551 -12.98 -19.80 27.06
C GLY A 551 -11.50 -19.99 26.72
N LEU A 552 -10.78 -18.93 26.32
CA LEU A 552 -9.35 -19.03 26.01
C LEU A 552 -8.54 -19.29 27.27
N SER A 553 -7.56 -20.17 27.15
CA SER A 553 -6.59 -20.43 28.21
C SER A 553 -5.68 -19.22 28.43
N LYS A 554 -5.06 -19.14 29.60
CA LYS A 554 -4.06 -18.11 29.90
C LYS A 554 -2.92 -18.10 28.87
N ALA A 555 -2.51 -19.26 28.37
CA ALA A 555 -1.45 -19.37 27.37
C ALA A 555 -1.87 -18.76 26.02
N GLU A 556 -3.09 -19.04 25.57
CA GLU A 556 -3.65 -18.46 24.33
C GLU A 556 -3.81 -16.94 24.43
N CYS A 557 -4.25 -16.43 25.58
CA CYS A 557 -4.30 -15.00 25.85
C CYS A 557 -2.92 -14.32 25.80
N VAL A 558 -1.90 -14.97 26.38
CA VAL A 558 -0.50 -14.51 26.29
C VAL A 558 -0.01 -14.55 24.84
N MET A 559 -0.41 -15.55 24.06
CA MET A 559 -0.07 -15.65 22.65
C MET A 559 -0.70 -14.51 21.83
N LEU A 560 -1.98 -14.18 22.03
CA LEU A 560 -2.63 -13.02 21.39
C LEU A 560 -1.89 -11.71 21.68
N ARG A 561 -1.57 -11.48 22.96
CA ARG A 561 -0.77 -10.31 23.36
C ARG A 561 0.59 -10.30 22.67
N GLY A 562 1.29 -11.43 22.66
CA GLY A 562 2.60 -11.58 22.03
C GLY A 562 2.58 -11.32 20.53
N ILE A 563 1.54 -11.79 19.82
CA ILE A 563 1.32 -11.53 18.39
C ILE A 563 1.16 -10.02 18.14
N TRP A 564 0.28 -9.36 18.89
CA TRP A 564 0.08 -7.90 18.76
C TRP A 564 1.37 -7.14 19.04
N GLU A 565 2.05 -7.41 20.16
CA GLU A 565 3.28 -6.73 20.54
C GLU A 565 4.40 -6.94 19.51
N LYS A 566 4.58 -8.18 19.03
CA LYS A 566 5.58 -8.51 18.00
C LYS A 566 5.35 -7.69 16.74
N MET A 567 4.14 -7.72 16.19
CA MET A 567 3.83 -7.05 14.93
C MET A 567 3.87 -5.51 15.07
N ARG A 568 3.31 -4.97 16.15
CA ARG A 568 3.36 -3.55 16.48
C ARG A 568 4.80 -3.07 16.65
N ASN A 569 5.61 -3.77 17.43
CA ASN A 569 6.99 -3.36 17.71
C ASN A 569 7.83 -3.42 16.45
N ARG A 570 7.62 -4.43 15.59
CA ARG A 570 8.25 -4.53 14.28
C ARG A 570 7.98 -3.30 13.41
N ARG A 571 6.73 -2.83 13.30
CA ARG A 571 6.44 -1.59 12.54
C ARG A 571 6.99 -0.34 13.22
N LEU A 572 6.90 -0.23 14.55
CA LEU A 572 7.41 0.94 15.29
C LEU A 572 8.94 1.02 15.30
N GLY A 573 9.65 -0.12 15.24
CA GLY A 573 11.11 -0.18 15.14
C GLY A 573 11.65 0.58 13.93
N ARG A 574 10.93 0.51 12.79
CA ARG A 574 11.27 1.24 11.55
C ARG A 574 11.24 2.76 11.72
N ARG A 575 10.36 3.29 12.58
CA ARG A 575 10.32 4.73 12.91
C ARG A 575 11.60 5.21 13.60
N ARG A 576 12.20 4.36 14.44
CA ARG A 576 13.43 4.68 15.18
C ARG A 576 14.66 4.66 14.26
N ALA A 577 14.71 3.72 13.31
CA ALA A 577 15.76 3.66 12.30
C ALA A 577 15.78 4.92 11.40
N GLY A 578 14.63 5.33 10.85
CA GLY A 578 14.53 6.53 10.00
C GLY A 578 14.82 7.86 10.70
N LYS A 579 14.76 7.92 12.05
CA LYS A 579 15.20 9.10 12.83
C LYS A 579 16.72 9.18 12.99
N LYS A 580 17.44 8.05 13.02
CA LYS A 580 18.92 8.03 13.11
C LYS A 580 19.56 8.49 11.80
N THR A 581 19.00 8.10 10.66
CA THR A 581 19.51 8.50 9.34
C THR A 581 19.34 10.00 9.07
N ARG A 582 18.31 10.64 9.64
CA ARG A 582 18.06 12.09 9.49
C ARG A 582 18.88 12.99 10.41
N SER A 583 19.50 12.46 11.46
CA SER A 583 20.31 13.25 12.41
C SER A 583 21.81 13.19 12.12
N GLN A 584 22.21 12.47 11.06
CA GLN A 584 23.60 12.35 10.59
C GLN A 584 23.82 12.93 9.19
N GLY A 585 22.83 13.63 8.62
CA GLY A 585 22.87 14.23 7.29
C GLY A 585 22.79 15.75 7.32
#